data_AF-A0A261BRW5-F1
#
_entry.id   AF-A0A261BRW5-F1
#
_cell.length_a   1.000
_cell.length_b   1.000
_cell.length_c   1.000
_cell.angle_alpha   90.00
_cell.angle_beta   90.00
_cell.angle_gamma   90.00
#
_symmetry.space_group_name_H-M   'P 1'
#
loop_
_entity.id
_entity.type
_entity.pdbx_description
1 polymer ?
#
loop_
_entity_poly.entity_id
_entity_poly.type
_entity_poly.pdbx_seq_one_letter_code
_entity_poly.pdbx_strand_id
1 'polypeptide(L)'
;MISRFSIPGKSSSGSAIYTNIRNGEIGTVIDFNAVKQPSGYIEVKFHRIGRSVKITRGLPHQSFAFKIDNAYALTIHKAQGKTLQNVILDTSLSRLPTDTSDFMNPGAFYTSASRVTKGSNFHITELWNA
;
A
#
# COMPACT_ATOMS: atom_id res chain seq x y z
N MET A 1 -14.01 9.76 -6.79
CA MET A 1 -12.93 9.48 -5.82
C MET A 1 -12.26 8.17 -6.21
N ILE A 2 -10.98 8.15 -6.58
CA ILE A 2 -10.28 6.96 -7.12
C ILE A 2 -9.45 6.31 -6.02
N SER A 3 -9.92 5.23 -5.39
CA SER A 3 -9.25 4.56 -4.26
C SER A 3 -8.24 3.49 -4.71
N ARG A 4 -7.03 3.52 -4.11
CA ARG A 4 -5.92 2.59 -4.38
C ARG A 4 -5.71 1.65 -3.20
N PHE A 5 -5.42 0.38 -3.47
CA PHE A 5 -5.18 -0.60 -2.40
C PHE A 5 -3.98 -1.54 -2.64
N SER A 6 -3.44 -2.11 -1.56
CA SER A 6 -2.34 -3.08 -1.45
C SER A 6 -2.81 -4.33 -0.68
N ILE A 7 -2.46 -5.54 -1.09
CA ILE A 7 -2.76 -6.76 -0.30
C ILE A 7 -1.73 -6.88 0.85
N PRO A 8 -2.12 -7.25 2.09
CA PRO A 8 -1.20 -7.42 3.22
C PRO A 8 -0.45 -8.76 3.22
N GLY A 9 0.76 -8.76 3.79
CA GLY A 9 1.68 -9.89 3.83
C GLY A 9 1.64 -10.72 5.12
N LYS A 10 0.99 -11.89 5.02
CA LYS A 10 1.40 -13.23 5.49
C LYS A 10 0.15 -14.11 5.59
N SER A 11 0.12 -15.22 4.86
CA SER A 11 -0.73 -16.36 5.16
C SER A 11 0.03 -17.61 4.73
N SER A 12 0.45 -18.37 5.73
CA SER A 12 1.18 -19.63 5.64
C SER A 12 0.26 -20.83 5.34
N SER A 13 -0.78 -20.63 4.52
CA SER A 13 -1.64 -21.71 4.05
C SER A 13 -1.92 -21.55 2.56
N GLY A 14 -1.51 -22.56 1.81
CA GLY A 14 -1.54 -22.59 0.36
C GLY A 14 -2.94 -22.42 -0.22
N SER A 15 -3.15 -21.29 -0.87
CA SER A 15 -3.81 -21.17 -2.17
C SER A 15 -3.69 -19.74 -2.62
N ALA A 16 -3.12 -19.50 -3.80
CA ALA A 16 -3.21 -18.19 -4.44
C ALA A 16 -4.70 -17.95 -4.76
N ILE A 17 -5.41 -17.24 -3.88
CA ILE A 17 -6.85 -16.92 -4.04
C ILE A 17 -7.09 -16.17 -5.38
N TYR A 18 -6.04 -15.57 -5.94
CA TYR A 18 -6.06 -14.93 -7.24
C TYR A 18 -4.85 -15.38 -8.05
N THR A 19 -5.08 -16.11 -9.15
CA THR A 19 -4.00 -16.46 -10.09
C THR A 19 -3.31 -15.18 -10.57
N ASN A 20 -2.00 -15.12 -10.38
CA ASN A 20 -1.12 -14.05 -10.84
C ASN A 20 -1.21 -12.69 -10.14
N ILE A 21 -1.83 -12.55 -8.96
CA ILE A 21 -1.67 -11.36 -8.10
C ILE A 21 -0.68 -11.66 -6.98
N ARG A 22 0.33 -10.80 -6.83
CA ARG A 22 1.34 -10.93 -5.77
C ARG A 22 1.00 -10.03 -4.58
N ASN A 23 1.49 -10.42 -3.41
CA ASN A 23 1.42 -9.59 -2.22
C ASN A 23 2.10 -8.22 -2.46
N GLY A 24 1.48 -7.14 -1.98
CA GLY A 24 1.93 -5.76 -2.21
C GLY A 24 1.65 -5.20 -3.60
N GLU A 25 0.95 -5.92 -4.48
CA GLU A 25 0.56 -5.35 -5.78
C GLU A 25 -0.45 -4.21 -5.59
N ILE A 26 -0.22 -3.08 -6.27
CA ILE A 26 -1.05 -1.89 -6.15
C ILE A 26 -2.05 -1.88 -7.31
N GLY A 27 -3.33 -1.78 -6.98
CA GLY A 27 -4.43 -1.70 -7.93
C GLY A 27 -5.33 -0.50 -7.68
N THR A 28 -6.19 -0.22 -8.67
CA THR A 28 -7.23 0.82 -8.59
C THR A 28 -8.59 0.16 -8.49
N VAL A 29 -9.40 0.53 -7.50
CA VAL A 29 -10.79 0.04 -7.44
C VAL A 29 -11.59 0.67 -8.56
N ILE A 30 -12.35 -0.17 -9.26
CA ILE A 30 -13.24 0.26 -10.35
C ILE A 30 -14.71 -0.03 -10.08
N ASP A 31 -15.03 -0.95 -9.16
CA ASP A 31 -16.42 -1.26 -8.78
C ASP A 31 -16.52 -1.78 -7.34
N PHE A 32 -17.69 -1.55 -6.72
CA PHE A 32 -18.09 -2.08 -5.42
C PHE A 32 -19.46 -2.74 -5.55
N ASN A 33 -19.54 -4.05 -5.32
CA ASN A 33 -20.80 -4.78 -5.41
C ASN A 33 -21.17 -5.40 -4.06
N ALA A 34 -22.38 -5.12 -3.59
CA ALA A 34 -23.01 -5.73 -2.41
C ALA A 34 -22.07 -5.83 -1.20
N VAL A 35 -21.21 -4.82 -0.98
CA VAL A 35 -20.06 -4.96 -0.08
C VAL A 35 -20.45 -5.33 1.35
N LYS A 36 -21.65 -5.01 1.82
CA LYS A 36 -22.16 -5.38 3.15
C LYS A 36 -22.60 -6.84 3.28
N GLN A 37 -22.73 -7.56 2.17
CA GLN A 37 -23.17 -8.96 2.12
C GLN A 37 -21.96 -9.91 2.06
N PRO A 38 -22.11 -11.17 2.50
CA PRO A 38 -21.06 -12.19 2.38
C PRO A 38 -20.61 -12.45 0.93
N SER A 39 -21.53 -12.30 -0.03
CA SER A 39 -21.29 -12.43 -1.48
C SER A 39 -20.68 -11.19 -2.13
N GLY A 40 -20.50 -10.10 -1.37
CA GLY A 40 -19.98 -8.83 -1.88
C GLY A 40 -18.53 -8.93 -2.37
N TYR A 41 -18.19 -8.12 -3.37
CA TYR A 41 -16.84 -8.04 -3.90
C TYR A 41 -16.42 -6.59 -4.20
N ILE A 42 -15.11 -6.39 -4.26
CA ILE A 42 -14.47 -5.17 -4.76
C ILE A 42 -13.73 -5.54 -6.04
N GLU A 43 -14.01 -4.85 -7.14
CA GLU A 43 -13.28 -5.07 -8.38
C GLU A 43 -12.08 -4.12 -8.49
N VAL A 44 -10.90 -4.70 -8.67
CA VAL A 44 -9.64 -3.96 -8.68
C VAL A 44 -8.92 -4.18 -10.00
N LYS A 45 -8.63 -3.09 -10.73
CA LYS A 45 -7.80 -3.09 -11.94
C LYS A 45 -6.33 -3.01 -11.56
N PHE A 46 -5.55 -4.01 -11.98
CA PHE A 46 -4.12 -4.08 -11.76
C PHE A 46 -3.38 -3.77 -13.05
N HIS A 47 -2.55 -2.72 -13.04
CA HIS A 47 -1.87 -2.26 -14.25
C HIS A 47 -0.89 -3.30 -14.82
N ARG A 48 -0.14 -3.99 -13.96
CA ARG A 48 0.88 -4.99 -14.37
C ARG A 48 0.29 -6.16 -15.15
N ILE A 49 -0.89 -6.65 -14.76
CA ILE A 49 -1.55 -7.79 -15.42
C ILE A 49 -2.58 -7.35 -16.47
N GLY A 50 -2.79 -6.04 -16.65
CA GLY A 50 -3.70 -5.48 -17.65
C GLY A 50 -5.19 -5.82 -17.47
N ARG A 51 -5.58 -6.44 -16.35
CA ARG A 51 -6.95 -6.91 -16.08
C ARG A 51 -7.46 -6.52 -14.71
N SER A 52 -8.77 -6.59 -14.53
CA SER A 52 -9.42 -6.48 -13.23
C SER A 52 -9.60 -7.85 -12.56
N VAL A 53 -9.64 -7.84 -11.23
CA VAL A 53 -9.92 -9.02 -10.41
C VAL A 53 -10.93 -8.65 -9.33
N LYS A 54 -11.90 -9.53 -9.11
CA LYS A 54 -12.89 -9.41 -8.04
C LYS A 54 -12.32 -9.96 -6.75
N ILE A 55 -12.15 -9.11 -5.76
CA ILE A 55 -11.67 -9.46 -4.43
C ILE A 55 -12.87 -9.66 -3.51
N THR A 56 -13.01 -10.87 -2.97
CA THR A 56 -14.06 -11.23 -2.02
C THR A 56 -13.58 -11.08 -0.57
N ARG A 57 -14.52 -11.06 0.37
CA ARG A 57 -14.21 -11.07 1.81
C ARG A 57 -13.51 -12.39 2.19
N GLY A 58 -12.70 -12.35 3.25
CA GLY A 58 -12.12 -13.57 3.83
C GLY A 58 -13.20 -14.55 4.30
N LEU A 59 -12.82 -15.83 4.47
CA LEU A 59 -13.72 -16.83 5.02
C LEU A 59 -14.27 -16.37 6.39
N PRO A 60 -15.50 -16.76 6.77
CA PRO A 60 -16.15 -16.34 8.01
C PRO A 60 -15.29 -16.54 9.28
N HIS A 61 -14.44 -17.56 9.29
CA HIS A 61 -13.55 -17.89 10.42
C HIS A 61 -12.20 -17.15 10.41
N GLN A 62 -11.89 -16.37 9.38
CA GLN A 62 -10.58 -15.70 9.22
C GLN A 62 -10.67 -14.17 9.36
N SER A 63 -11.62 -13.53 8.68
CA SER A 63 -11.96 -12.11 8.85
C SER A 63 -13.11 -11.75 7.92
N PHE A 64 -14.13 -11.03 8.40
CA PHE A 64 -15.15 -10.46 7.51
C PHE A 64 -14.59 -9.34 6.60
N ALA A 65 -13.33 -8.94 6.74
CA ALA A 65 -12.71 -7.88 5.95
C ALA A 65 -12.25 -8.36 4.55
N PHE A 66 -12.20 -7.42 3.61
CA PHE A 66 -11.45 -7.59 2.36
C PHE A 66 -9.95 -7.56 2.70
N LYS A 67 -9.15 -8.48 2.13
CA LYS A 67 -7.69 -8.53 2.35
C LYS A 67 -6.97 -7.46 1.52
N ILE A 68 -7.27 -6.18 1.77
CA ILE A 68 -6.72 -5.01 1.08
C ILE A 68 -6.45 -3.87 2.09
N ASP A 69 -5.38 -3.12 1.86
CA ASP A 69 -4.93 -1.94 2.60
C ASP A 69 -4.98 -0.72 1.69
N ASN A 70 -5.28 0.46 2.21
CA ASN A 70 -5.19 1.69 1.41
C ASN A 70 -3.73 1.93 0.96
N ALA A 71 -3.53 2.34 -0.30
CA ALA A 71 -2.22 2.59 -0.91
C ALA A 71 -1.99 4.05 -1.36
N TYR A 72 -2.75 5.02 -0.83
CA TYR A 72 -2.40 6.45 -1.00
C TYR A 72 -1.14 6.84 -0.23
N ALA A 73 -0.93 6.25 0.94
CA ALA A 73 0.29 6.35 1.72
C ALA A 73 0.74 4.95 2.11
N LEU A 74 2.02 4.67 1.93
CA LEU A 74 2.63 3.39 2.30
C LEU A 74 3.74 3.67 3.30
N THR A 75 3.84 2.83 4.34
CA THR A 75 5.03 2.84 5.18
C THR A 75 6.25 2.45 4.35
N ILE A 76 7.44 2.94 4.74
CA ILE A 76 8.70 2.63 4.04
C ILE A 76 8.88 1.11 3.89
N HIS A 77 8.57 0.35 4.95
CA HIS A 77 8.60 -1.12 4.94
C HIS A 77 7.68 -1.75 3.90
N LYS A 78 6.44 -1.23 3.73
CA LYS A 78 5.51 -1.74 2.69
C LYS A 78 5.91 -1.32 1.28
N ALA A 79 6.64 -0.22 1.12
CA ALA A 79 7.14 0.26 -0.16
C ALA A 79 8.45 -0.43 -0.60
N GLN A 80 9.13 -1.15 0.29
CA GLN A 80 10.38 -1.84 -0.01
C GLN A 80 10.23 -2.81 -1.19
N GLY A 81 11.23 -2.83 -2.07
CA GLY A 81 11.25 -3.67 -3.27
C GLY A 81 10.37 -3.16 -4.42
N LYS A 82 9.66 -2.03 -4.25
CA LYS A 82 8.90 -1.38 -5.34
C LYS A 82 9.75 -0.34 -6.05
N THR A 83 9.48 -0.18 -7.34
CA THR A 83 9.93 0.98 -8.12
C THR A 83 8.70 1.84 -8.41
N LEU A 84 8.74 3.10 -7.97
CA LEU A 84 7.64 4.05 -8.05
C LEU A 84 8.03 5.21 -8.97
N GLN A 85 7.03 5.80 -9.64
CA GLN A 85 7.28 6.91 -10.56
C GLN A 85 7.66 8.19 -9.81
N ASN A 86 6.93 8.50 -8.74
CA ASN A 86 7.16 9.64 -7.86
C ASN A 86 6.98 9.19 -6.41
N VAL A 87 7.78 9.75 -5.51
CA VAL A 87 7.72 9.47 -4.07
C VAL A 87 7.73 10.79 -3.34
N ILE A 88 6.76 10.94 -2.44
CA ILE A 88 6.75 12.00 -1.43
C ILE A 88 6.99 11.31 -0.09
N LEU A 89 8.12 11.59 0.52
CA LEU A 89 8.45 11.16 1.87
C LEU A 89 7.84 12.15 2.85
N ASP A 90 6.76 11.74 3.50
CA ASP A 90 6.13 12.50 4.56
C ASP A 90 6.78 12.17 5.92
N THR A 91 7.39 13.19 6.52
CA THR A 91 8.08 13.10 7.83
C THR A 91 7.29 13.76 8.96
N SER A 92 6.07 14.23 8.69
CA SER A 92 5.23 14.99 9.63
C SER A 92 4.92 14.25 10.93
N LEU A 93 4.74 12.93 10.86
CA LEU A 93 4.35 12.10 12.01
C LEU A 93 5.53 11.66 12.89
N SER A 94 6.78 11.93 12.49
CA SER A 94 7.97 11.49 13.23
C SER A 94 8.39 12.43 14.36
N ARG A 95 7.73 13.59 14.55
CA ARG A 95 8.12 14.58 15.57
C ARG A 95 7.18 14.52 16.78
N LEU A 96 7.52 13.73 17.79
CA LEU A 96 7.08 14.03 19.14
C LEU A 96 7.95 15.16 19.69
N PRO A 97 7.40 16.24 20.29
CA PRO A 97 8.17 17.40 20.76
C PRO A 97 9.27 17.06 21.77
N THR A 98 9.19 15.91 22.42
CA THR A 98 10.09 15.45 23.48
C THR A 98 11.11 14.42 23.02
N ASP A 99 11.03 13.95 21.77
CA ASP A 99 11.84 12.86 21.28
C ASP A 99 12.86 13.38 20.26
N THR A 100 14.08 13.64 20.75
CA THR A 100 15.24 13.97 19.92
C THR A 100 15.86 12.73 19.27
N SER A 101 15.27 11.54 19.45
CA SER A 101 15.75 10.33 18.79
C SER A 101 15.56 10.45 17.28
N ASP A 102 16.64 10.15 16.55
CA ASP A 102 16.81 10.23 15.10
C ASP A 102 15.50 10.38 14.31
N PHE A 103 15.20 11.62 13.90
CA PHE A 103 14.07 12.06 13.07
C PHE A 103 13.76 11.09 11.90
N MET A 104 14.77 10.40 11.40
CA MET A 104 14.65 9.22 10.56
C MET A 104 15.97 8.43 10.55
N ASN A 105 15.91 7.11 10.72
CA ASN A 105 17.08 6.24 10.54
C ASN A 105 17.65 6.39 9.10
N PRO A 106 18.98 6.56 8.93
CA PRO A 106 19.60 6.68 7.60
C PRO A 106 19.23 5.57 6.61
N GLY A 107 19.05 4.33 7.10
CA GLY A 107 18.62 3.19 6.27
C GLY A 107 17.17 3.31 5.77
N ALA A 108 16.29 3.91 6.57
CA ALA A 108 14.90 4.18 6.17
C ALA A 108 14.84 5.28 5.11
N PHE A 109 15.63 6.33 5.28
CA PHE A 109 15.80 7.38 4.28
C PHE A 109 16.29 6.81 2.94
N TYR A 110 17.41 6.08 2.96
CA TYR A 110 17.98 5.45 1.76
C TYR A 110 16.99 4.51 1.08
N THR A 111 16.25 3.73 1.87
CA THR A 111 15.21 2.83 1.35
C THR A 111 14.10 3.61 0.64
N SER A 112 13.67 4.74 1.20
CA SER A 112 12.65 5.60 0.60
C SER A 112 13.13 6.28 -0.69
N ALA A 113 14.35 6.85 -0.69
CA ALA A 113 14.94 7.54 -1.83
C ALA A 113 15.19 6.58 -3.00
N SER A 114 15.64 5.35 -2.72
CA SER A 114 15.89 4.32 -3.73
C SER A 114 14.62 3.71 -4.36
N ARG A 115 13.42 4.19 -4.00
CA ARG A 115 12.18 3.74 -4.64
C ARG A 115 11.92 4.42 -5.99
N VAL A 116 12.58 5.53 -6.29
CA VAL A 116 12.49 6.20 -7.60
C VAL A 116 13.76 5.97 -8.42
N THR A 117 13.64 6.04 -9.74
CA THR A 117 14.79 5.89 -10.66
C THR A 117 15.53 7.20 -10.92
N LYS A 118 14.89 8.34 -10.67
CA LYS A 118 15.45 9.69 -10.84
C LYS A 118 15.24 10.50 -9.58
N GLY A 119 16.31 11.14 -9.09
CA GLY A 119 16.25 11.95 -7.87
C GLY A 119 15.23 13.10 -7.93
N SER A 120 14.97 13.64 -9.14
CA SER A 120 13.95 14.67 -9.39
C SER A 120 12.52 14.26 -9.00
N ASN A 121 12.28 12.95 -8.84
CA ASN A 121 10.96 12.40 -8.54
C ASN A 121 10.83 12.03 -7.05
N PHE A 122 11.85 12.31 -6.24
CA PHE A 122 11.85 12.13 -4.80
C PHE A 122 11.70 13.49 -4.12
N HIS A 123 10.63 13.64 -3.35
CA HIS A 123 10.33 14.86 -2.61
C HIS A 123 10.23 14.52 -1.14
N ILE A 124 10.68 15.43 -0.29
CA ILE A 124 10.55 15.33 1.16
C ILE A 124 9.62 16.45 1.59
N THR A 125 8.56 16.13 2.31
CA THR A 125 7.71 17.14 2.94
C THR A 125 8.08 17.21 4.42
N GLU A 126 8.54 18.38 4.85
CA GLU A 126 8.72 18.73 6.24
C GLU A 126 7.54 19.60 6.68
N LEU A 127 6.96 19.34 7.85
CA LEU A 127 6.19 20.36 8.54
C LEU A 127 7.19 21.41 9.05
N TRP A 128 7.33 22.49 8.29
CA TRP A 128 7.84 23.74 8.82
C TRP A 128 6.84 24.20 9.87
N ASN A 129 7.21 24.12 11.15
CA ASN A 129 6.59 24.98 12.14
C ASN A 129 7.10 26.39 11.83
N ALA A 130 6.23 27.21 11.23
CA ALA A 130 6.37 28.66 11.26
C ALA A 130 6.16 29.17 12.69
#